data_AF-A0A3D9D002-F1
#
_entry.id   AF-A0A3D9D002-F1
#
_cell.length_a   1.000
_cell.length_b   1.000
_cell.length_c   1.000
_cell.angle_alpha   90.00
_cell.angle_beta   90.00
_cell.angle_gamma   90.00
#
_symmetry.space_group_name_H-M   'P 1'
#
loop_
_entity.id
_entity.type
_entity.pdbx_description
1 polymer ?
#
loop_
_entity_poly.entity_id
_entity_poly.type
_entity_poly.pdbx_seq_one_letter_code
_entity_poly.pdbx_strand_id
1 'polypeptide(L)'
;MAAKPLKKKLFRAQFLITKPPKSIHEKIKGISSILFIIAHKELDVKMYIESKVLEDIRAENNGDNSIYIKTLNIKEQKMDGLVGLV
;
A
#
# COMPACT_ATOMS: atom_id res chain seq x y z
N MET A 1 0.23 -5.75 -34.09
CA MET A 1 -0.18 -4.43 -33.54
C MET A 1 0.74 -4.12 -32.36
N ALA A 2 1.56 -3.06 -32.43
CA ALA A 2 2.41 -2.67 -31.31
C ALA A 2 1.52 -2.15 -30.17
N ALA A 3 1.61 -2.77 -28.99
CA ALA A 3 0.88 -2.32 -27.81
C ALA A 3 1.34 -0.90 -27.45
N LYS A 4 0.41 0.06 -27.40
CA LYS A 4 0.71 1.41 -26.91
C LYS A 4 1.27 1.33 -25.48
N PRO A 5 2.33 2.09 -25.14
CA PRO A 5 2.91 2.04 -23.80
C PRO A 5 1.87 2.45 -22.75
N LEU A 6 1.76 1.67 -21.67
CA LEU A 6 0.87 1.98 -20.55
C LEU A 6 1.32 3.30 -19.91
N LYS A 7 0.44 4.29 -19.84
CA LYS A 7 0.73 5.55 -19.15
C LYS A 7 0.86 5.31 -17.64
N LYS A 8 1.89 5.87 -17.00
CA LYS A 8 2.01 5.86 -15.54
C LYS A 8 0.95 6.76 -14.92
N LYS A 9 0.39 6.32 -13.80
CA LYS A 9 -0.66 6.97 -13.03
C LYS A 9 -0.22 7.06 -11.58
N LEU A 10 -0.69 8.08 -10.88
CA LEU A 10 -0.48 8.23 -9.44
C LEU A 10 -1.63 7.58 -8.70
N PHE A 11 -1.32 6.80 -7.68
CA PHE A 11 -2.30 6.15 -6.81
C PHE A 11 -2.06 6.57 -5.36
N ARG A 12 -3.14 6.89 -4.65
CA ARG A 12 -3.17 7.00 -3.20
C ARG A 12 -3.66 5.67 -2.65
N ALA A 13 -2.79 4.96 -1.96
CA ALA A 13 -3.11 3.70 -1.29
C ALA A 13 -3.18 3.91 0.22
N GLN A 14 -4.30 3.51 0.82
CA GLN A 14 -4.49 3.45 2.25
C GLN A 14 -4.49 1.98 2.68
N PHE A 15 -3.74 1.68 3.72
CA PHE A 15 -3.62 0.33 4.26
C PHE A 15 -3.53 0.36 5.79
N LEU A 16 -3.79 -0.79 6.39
CA LEU A 16 -3.75 -1.01 7.82
C LEU A 16 -2.63 -2.00 8.14
N ILE A 17 -1.69 -1.59 8.97
CA ILE A 17 -0.64 -2.44 9.53
C ILE A 17 -1.15 -2.96 10.87
N THR A 18 -1.23 -4.28 11.03
CA THR A 18 -1.83 -4.90 12.22
C THR A 18 -1.24 -6.28 12.50
N LYS A 19 -1.51 -6.80 13.69
CA LYS A 19 -1.25 -8.19 14.09
C LYS A 19 -2.56 -8.98 14.16
N PRO A 20 -2.56 -10.30 13.98
CA PRO A 20 -3.77 -11.11 14.08
C PRO A 20 -4.35 -10.99 15.49
N PRO A 21 -5.67 -10.89 15.62
CA PRO A 21 -6.30 -10.84 16.93
C PRO A 21 -6.03 -12.15 17.68
N LYS A 22 -5.81 -12.07 19.00
CA LYS A 22 -5.55 -13.27 19.81
C LYS A 22 -6.84 -14.02 20.15
N SER A 23 -7.98 -13.35 20.00
CA SER A 23 -9.32 -13.89 20.27
C SER A 23 -10.34 -13.40 19.25
N ILE A 24 -11.38 -14.20 19.00
CA ILE A 24 -12.46 -13.94 18.04
C ILE A 24 -13.28 -12.70 18.43
N HIS A 25 -13.29 -12.33 19.72
CA HIS A 25 -14.02 -11.18 20.24
C HIS A 25 -13.16 -9.90 20.37
N GLU A 26 -11.90 -9.95 19.97
CA GLU A 26 -10.98 -8.83 20.09
C GLU A 26 -11.07 -7.89 18.89
N LYS A 27 -11.25 -6.59 19.13
CA LYS A 27 -11.17 -5.59 18.07
C LYS A 27 -9.74 -5.52 17.54
N ILE A 28 -9.58 -5.69 16.22
CA ILE A 28 -8.30 -5.53 15.53
C ILE A 28 -7.84 -4.08 15.69
N LYS A 29 -6.70 -3.88 16.36
CA LYS A 29 -6.04 -2.57 16.50
C LYS A 29 -4.83 -2.55 15.58
N GLY A 30 -4.71 -1.49 14.79
CA GLY A 30 -3.61 -1.32 13.85
C GLY A 30 -3.37 0.14 13.52
N ILE A 31 -2.26 0.40 12.84
CA ILE A 31 -1.87 1.73 12.37
C ILE A 31 -2.36 1.88 10.93
N SER A 32 -3.21 2.87 10.66
CA SER A 32 -3.57 3.20 9.29
C SER A 32 -2.49 4.10 8.70
N SER A 33 -2.00 3.74 7.51
CA SER A 33 -1.01 4.52 6.77
C SER A 33 -1.49 4.79 5.35
N ILE A 34 -0.94 5.84 4.74
CA ILE A 34 -1.23 6.28 3.38
C ILE A 34 0.10 6.40 2.62
N LEU A 35 0.17 5.81 1.43
CA LEU A 35 1.28 5.95 0.50
C LEU A 35 0.78 6.47 -0.85
N PHE A 36 1.61 7.29 -1.49
CA PHE A 36 1.41 7.75 -2.86
C PHE A 36 2.39 7.00 -3.77
N ILE A 37 1.88 6.26 -4.75
CA ILE A 37 2.67 5.34 -5.58
C ILE A 37 2.38 5.62 -7.05
N ILE A 38 3.44 5.73 -7.85
CA ILE A 38 3.33 5.86 -9.32
C ILE A 38 3.41 4.45 -9.93
N ALA A 39 2.34 4.01 -10.58
CA ALA A 39 2.25 2.69 -11.19
C ALA A 39 1.45 2.72 -12.50
N HIS A 40 1.42 1.61 -13.23
CA HIS A 40 0.60 1.49 -14.44
C HIS A 40 -0.81 1.01 -14.13
N LYS A 41 -0.95 0.13 -13.13
CA LYS A 41 -2.21 -0.45 -12.70
C LYS A 41 -2.32 -0.48 -11.17
N GLU A 42 -3.55 -0.52 -10.67
CA GLU A 42 -3.85 -0.69 -9.25
C GLU A 42 -3.27 -2.00 -8.69
N LEU A 43 -3.25 -3.07 -9.49
CA LEU A 43 -2.68 -4.36 -9.10
C LEU A 43 -1.20 -4.24 -8.72
N ASP A 44 -0.43 -3.45 -9.47
CA ASP A 44 0.99 -3.24 -9.20
C ASP A 44 1.20 -2.55 -7.84
N VAL A 45 0.32 -1.59 -7.51
CA VAL A 45 0.31 -0.90 -6.21
C VAL A 45 -0.01 -1.87 -5.08
N LYS A 46 -1.02 -2.72 -5.27
CA LYS A 46 -1.41 -3.73 -4.28
C LYS A 46 -0.28 -4.72 -4.02
N MET A 47 0.34 -5.25 -5.07
CA MET A 47 1.48 -6.17 -4.96
C MET A 47 2.68 -5.51 -4.25
N TYR A 48 2.98 -4.25 -4.58
CA TYR A 48 4.05 -3.51 -3.93
C TYR A 48 3.82 -3.38 -2.41
N ILE A 49 2.58 -3.07 -1.99
CA ILE A 49 2.24 -2.95 -0.56
C ILE A 49 2.29 -4.31 0.14
N GLU A 50 1.70 -5.35 -0.46
CA GLU A 50 1.57 -6.67 0.16
C GLU A 50 2.88 -7.44 0.24
N SER A 51 3.83 -7.14 -0.65
CA SER A 51 5.18 -7.72 -0.60
C SER A 51 6.18 -6.76 0.03
N LYS A 52 6.52 -5.67 -0.67
CA LYS A 52 7.69 -4.87 -0.31
C LYS A 52 7.49 -4.07 0.98
N VAL A 53 6.37 -3.36 1.09
CA VAL A 53 6.06 -2.55 2.28
C VAL A 53 5.89 -3.44 3.52
N LEU A 54 5.27 -4.62 3.36
CA LEU A 54 5.15 -5.59 4.46
C LEU A 54 6.50 -6.12 4.93
N GLU A 55 7.38 -6.50 4.00
CA GLU A 55 8.73 -6.96 4.32
C GLU A 55 9.54 -5.90 5.06
N ASP A 56 9.51 -4.66 4.58
CA ASP A 56 10.26 -3.54 5.18
C ASP A 56 9.77 -3.28 6.62
N ILE A 57 8.45 -3.25 6.84
CA ILE A 57 7.87 -3.10 8.18
C ILE A 57 8.27 -4.27 9.09
N ARG A 58 8.27 -5.51 8.59
CA ARG A 58 8.69 -6.66 9.39
C ARG A 58 10.16 -6.56 9.75
N ALA A 59 11.03 -6.15 8.84
CA ALA A 59 12.45 -5.96 9.10
C ALA A 59 12.70 -4.92 10.20
N GLU A 60 11.97 -3.79 10.17
CA GLU A 60 12.01 -2.76 11.22
C GLU A 60 11.49 -3.26 12.58
N ASN A 61 10.69 -4.32 12.59
CA ASN A 61 10.09 -4.93 13.78
C ASN A 61 10.72 -6.29 14.13
N ASN A 62 12.05 -6.41 14.00
CA ASN A 62 12.82 -7.62 14.34
C ASN A 62 12.37 -8.90 13.61
N GLY A 63 11.86 -8.75 12.38
CA GLY A 63 11.36 -9.88 11.60
C GLY A 63 10.05 -10.48 12.11
N ASP A 64 9.20 -9.70 12.80
CA ASP A 64 7.94 -10.19 13.34
C ASP A 64 6.94 -10.61 12.22
N ASN A 65 6.93 -11.90 11.91
CA ASN A 65 6.06 -12.51 10.90
C ASN A 65 4.56 -12.47 11.23
N SER A 66 4.18 -12.11 12.47
CA SER A 66 2.78 -11.94 12.83
C SER A 66 2.19 -10.64 12.28
N ILE A 67 3.02 -9.66 11.91
CA ILE A 67 2.55 -8.44 11.27
C ILE A 67 1.99 -8.78 9.88
N TYR A 68 0.81 -8.26 9.57
CA TYR A 68 0.24 -8.29 8.24
C TYR A 68 -0.30 -6.92 7.86
N ILE A 69 -0.40 -6.68 6.55
CA ILE A 69 -1.00 -5.47 6.00
C ILE A 69 -2.33 -5.84 5.35
N LYS A 70 -3.35 -5.03 5.62
CA LYS A 70 -4.61 -5.06 4.89
C LYS A 70 -4.74 -3.79 4.07
N THR A 71 -4.70 -3.92 2.76
CA THR A 71 -5.04 -2.84 1.84
C THR A 71 -6.52 -2.47 2.03
N LEU A 72 -6.79 -1.20 2.35
CA LEU A 72 -8.13 -0.70 2.60
C LEU A 72 -8.74 -0.06 1.36
N ASN A 73 -7.96 0.77 0.66
CA ASN A 73 -8.46 1.57 -0.44
C ASN A 73 -7.29 2.00 -1.34
N ILE A 74 -7.42 1.84 -2.66
CA ILE A 74 -6.48 2.40 -3.63
C ILE A 74 -7.29 3.27 -4.58
N LYS A 75 -6.87 4.52 -4.76
CA LYS A 75 -7.54 5.47 -5.65
C LYS A 75 -6.53 6.12 -6.58
N GLU A 76 -6.82 6.10 -7.87
CA GLU A 76 -6.10 6.94 -8.84
C GLU A 76 -6.28 8.42 -8.46
N GLN A 77 -5.19 9.16 -8.44
CA GLN A 77 -5.16 10.59 -8.17
C GLN A 77 -4.70 11.34 -9.42
N LYS A 78 -5.23 12.54 -9.61
CA LYS A 78 -4.69 13.46 -10.61
C LYS A 78 -3.27 13.85 -10.19
N MET A 79 -2.33 13.80 -11.13
CA MET A 79 -0.96 14.28 -10.88
C MET A 79 -0.90 15.80 -10.67
N ASP A 80 -1.98 16.51 -10.99
CA ASP A 80 -2.12 17.98 -10.94
C ASP A 80 -1.92 18.58 -9.53
N GLY A 81 -1.88 17.77 -8.46
CA GLY A 81 -1.62 18.22 -7.09
C GLY A 81 -0.21 17.97 -6.55
N LEU A 82 0.67 17.29 -7.29
CA LEU A 82 2.07 17.03 -6.89
C LEU A 82 3.08 17.93 -7.59
N VAL A 83 2.65 18.62 -8.66
CA VAL A 83 3.48 19.56 -9.42
C VAL A 83 3.25 20.97 -8.85
N GLY A 84 3.76 21.18 -7.64
CA GLY A 84 3.74 22.47 -6.94
C GLY A 84 5.08 22.78 -6.26
N LEU A 85 6.17 22.19 -6.75
CA LEU A 85 7.54 22.47 -6.35
C LEU A 85 8.39 22.61 -7.62
N VAL A 86 8.23 23.75 -8.30
CA VAL A 86 9.27 24.40 -9.09
C VAL A 86 9.27 25.86 -8.69
#